data_AF-A0A354FUV8-F1
#
_entry.id   AF-A0A354FUV8-F1
#
_cell.length_a   1.000
_cell.length_b   1.000
_cell.length_c   1.000
_cell.angle_alpha   90.00
_cell.angle_beta   90.00
_cell.angle_gamma   90.00
#
_symmetry.space_group_name_H-M   'P 1'
#
loop_
_entity.id
_entity.type
_entity.pdbx_description
1 polymer ?
#
loop_
_entity_poly.entity_id
_entity_poly.type
_entity_poly.pdbx_seq_one_letter_code
_entity_poly.pdbx_strand_id
1 'polypeptide(L)' 'NKYAEGYPGRRWYGGCENVDVVEKLAIDRLKEIFGAEHANVQPHSGSQANTAVYFAVLQPG' A
#
# COMPACT_ATOMS: atom_id res chain seq x y z
N ASN A 1 -15.42 -7.05 -3.92
CA ASN A 1 -15.52 -7.83 -5.18
C ASN A 1 -14.52 -7.41 -6.26
N LYS A 2 -13.37 -6.77 -5.92
CA LYS A 2 -12.39 -6.31 -6.92
C LYS A 2 -10.99 -6.77 -6.53
N TYR A 3 -10.30 -7.41 -7.45
CA TYR A 3 -8.85 -7.61 -7.39
C TYR A 3 -8.15 -6.40 -7.99
N ALA A 4 -7.27 -5.79 -7.20
CA ALA A 4 -6.55 -4.55 -7.53
C ALA A 4 -5.06 -4.67 -7.19
N GLU A 5 -4.47 -5.82 -7.50
CA GLU A 5 -3.04 -6.05 -7.28
C GLU A 5 -2.19 -5.03 -8.07
N GLY A 6 -1.08 -4.63 -7.45
CA GLY A 6 -0.26 -3.51 -7.90
C GLY A 6 -0.52 -2.25 -7.08
N TYR A 7 -0.13 -1.10 -7.62
CA TYR A 7 -0.29 0.21 -6.99
C TYR A 7 -1.17 1.11 -7.85
N PRO A 8 -1.71 2.22 -7.32
CA PRO A 8 -2.56 3.12 -8.09
C PRO A 8 -1.90 3.58 -9.40
N GLY A 9 -2.61 3.46 -10.52
CA GLY A 9 -2.09 3.73 -11.88
C GLY A 9 -1.15 2.67 -12.45
N ARG A 10 -0.81 1.62 -11.69
CA ARG A 10 0.04 0.49 -12.10
C ARG A 10 -0.54 -0.83 -11.58
N ARG A 11 -1.76 -1.12 -12.03
CA ARG A 11 -2.50 -2.33 -11.66
C ARG A 11 -2.27 -3.45 -12.67
N TRP A 12 -2.29 -4.69 -12.18
CA TRP A 12 -2.28 -5.88 -13.04
C TRP A 12 -3.62 -6.14 -13.73
N TYR A 13 -4.71 -5.59 -13.18
CA TYR A 13 -6.07 -5.78 -13.66
C TYR A 13 -6.74 -4.45 -13.99
N GLY A 14 -7.52 -4.41 -15.08
CA GLY A 14 -8.34 -3.25 -15.44
C GLY A 14 -9.53 -3.00 -14.50
N GLY A 15 -10.15 -1.82 -14.62
CA GLY A 15 -11.36 -1.46 -13.87
C GLY A 15 -11.11 -1.12 -12.40
N CYS A 16 -9.92 -0.64 -12.05
CA CYS A 16 -9.52 -0.32 -10.67
C CYS A 16 -9.64 1.16 -10.32
N GLU A 17 -10.27 1.99 -11.16
CA GLU A 17 -10.29 3.45 -11.08
C GLU A 17 -10.80 3.93 -9.70
N ASN A 18 -11.87 3.32 -9.21
CA ASN A 18 -12.43 3.66 -7.90
C ASN A 18 -11.53 3.21 -6.73
N VAL A 19 -10.84 2.07 -6.88
CA VAL A 19 -9.90 1.57 -5.86
C VAL A 19 -8.66 2.46 -5.79
N ASP A 20 -8.18 2.95 -6.94
CA ASP A 20 -7.06 3.88 -7.02
C ASP A 20 -7.35 5.19 -6.30
N VAL A 21 -8.57 5.73 -6.42
CA VAL A 21 -8.99 6.94 -5.69
C VAL A 21 -8.93 6.70 -4.19
N VAL A 22 -9.49 5.57 -3.71
CA VAL A 22 -9.50 5.23 -2.28
C VAL A 22 -8.08 5.06 -1.74
N GLU A 23 -7.23 4.32 -2.46
CA GLU A 23 -5.87 4.04 -2.01
C GLU A 23 -4.99 5.30 -2.00
N LYS A 24 -5.08 6.15 -3.03
CA LYS A 24 -4.36 7.44 -3.05
C LYS A 24 -4.79 8.34 -1.89
N LEU A 25 -6.10 8.47 -1.65
CA LEU A 25 -6.61 9.29 -0.56
C LEU A 25 -6.13 8.81 0.81
N ALA A 26 -6.05 7.49 1.01
CA ALA A 26 -5.52 6.92 2.26
C ALA A 26 -4.02 7.22 2.43
N ILE A 27 -3.23 7.08 1.36
CA ILE A 27 -1.79 7.41 1.36
C ILE A 27 -1.59 8.90 1.69
N ASP A 28 -2.29 9.80 1.00
CA ASP A 28 -2.14 11.24 1.16
C ASP A 28 -2.48 11.69 2.59
N ARG A 29 -3.56 11.17 3.17
CA ARG A 29 -3.96 11.45 4.55
C ARG A 29 -2.93 10.97 5.57
N LEU A 30 -2.36 9.78 5.40
CA LEU A 30 -1.31 9.30 6.30
C LEU A 30 -0.05 10.15 6.20
N LYS A 31 0.34 10.54 4.98
CA LYS A 31 1.47 11.43 4.77
C LYS A 31 1.26 12.77 5.48
N GLU A 32 0.06 13.33 5.41
CA GLU A 32 -0.30 14.58 6.11
C GLU A 32 -0.25 14.42 7.64
N ILE A 33 -0.87 13.36 8.18
CA ILE A 33 -0.94 13.12 9.64
C ILE A 33 0.46 12.92 10.25
N PHE A 34 1.33 12.17 9.57
CA PHE A 34 2.62 11.76 10.12
C PHE A 34 3.81 12.54 9.57
N GLY A 35 3.59 13.50 8.66
CA GLY A 35 4.67 14.22 7.97
C GLY A 35 5.59 13.30 7.15
N ALA A 36 5.05 12.19 6.64
CA ALA A 36 5.82 11.16 5.95
C ALA A 36 5.99 11.45 4.45
N GLU A 37 7.16 11.10 3.90
CA GLU A 37 7.40 11.19 2.44
C GLU A 37 6.61 10.13 1.67
N HIS A 38 6.45 8.94 2.25
CA HIS A 38 5.77 7.79 1.67
C HIS A 38 4.92 7.05 2.71
N ALA A 39 3.86 6.37 2.25
CA ALA A 39 3.06 5.45 3.05
C ALA A 39 2.58 4.27 2.20
N ASN A 40 2.57 3.07 2.77
CA ASN A 40 1.95 1.89 2.17
C ASN A 40 0.75 1.46 3.04
N VAL A 41 -0.43 1.40 2.43
CA VAL A 41 -1.72 1.13 3.09
C VAL A 41 -2.30 -0.25 2.79
N GLN A 42 -1.53 -1.12 2.13
CA GLN A 42 -1.97 -2.45 1.70
C GLN A 42 -1.86 -3.59 2.74
N PRO A 43 -0.96 -3.56 3.76
CA PRO A 43 -0.88 -4.66 4.74
C PRO A 43 -2.20 -4.90 5.49
N HIS A 44 -2.65 -6.16 5.56
CA HIS A 44 -3.93 -6.50 6.19
C HIS A 44 -3.91 -6.44 7.72
N SER A 45 -2.72 -6.44 8.34
CA SER A 45 -2.55 -6.35 9.78
C SER A 45 -1.15 -5.85 10.14
N GLY A 46 -0.98 -5.44 11.41
CA GLY A 46 0.32 -4.97 11.91
C GLY A 46 1.43 -6.02 11.79
N SER A 47 1.13 -7.29 12.06
CA SER A 47 2.11 -8.38 11.91
C SER A 47 2.59 -8.53 10.47
N GLN A 48 1.68 -8.41 9.49
CA GLN A 48 2.06 -8.47 8.07
C GLN A 48 2.86 -7.24 7.64
N ALA A 49 2.55 -6.05 8.19
CA ALA A 49 3.34 -4.85 7.93
C ALA A 49 4.80 -5.02 8.41
N ASN A 50 5.00 -5.54 9.63
CA ASN A 50 6.34 -5.82 10.15
C ASN A 50 7.09 -6.84 9.28
N THR A 51 6.44 -7.94 8.89
CA THR A 51 7.03 -8.93 7.99
C THR A 51 7.43 -8.33 6.64
N ALA A 52 6.60 -7.46 6.07
CA ALA A 52 6.91 -6.77 4.81
C ALA A 52 8.17 -5.88 4.94
N VAL A 53 8.32 -5.17 6.06
CA VAL A 53 9.54 -4.38 6.34
C VAL A 53 10.76 -5.29 6.46
N TYR A 54 10.67 -6.39 7.22
CA TYR A 54 11.80 -7.32 7.35
C TYR A 54 12.27 -7.86 5.99
N PHE A 55 11.35 -8.31 5.14
CA PHE A 55 11.72 -8.80 3.81
C PHE A 55 12.18 -7.70 2.83
N ALA A 56 11.87 -6.43 3.10
CA ALA A 56 12.34 -5.33 2.26
C ALA A 56 13.81 -4.96 2.51
N VAL A 57 14.31 -5.16 3.75
CA VAL A 57 15.62 -4.63 4.16
C VAL A 57 16.58 -5.68 4.74
N LEU A 58 16.08 -6.85 5.13
CA LEU A 58 16.89 -7.93 5.69
C LEU A 58 17.01 -9.10 4.72
N GLN A 59 18.12 -9.83 4.83
CA GLN A 59 18.26 -11.15 4.21
C GLN A 59 17.85 -12.23 5.23
N PRO A 60 17.13 -13.27 4.80
CA PRO A 60 16.90 -14.43 5.67
C PRO A 60 18.22 -15.13 6.00
N GLY A 61 18.50 -15.37 7.28
CA GLY A 61 19.69 -16.10 7.75
C GLY A 61 20.33 -15.45 8.95
#